data_AF-A0A3P7IVH0-F1
#
_entry.id   AF-A0A3P7IVH0-F1
#
_cell.length_a   1.000
_cell.length_b   1.000
_cell.length_c   1.000
_cell.angle_alpha   90.00
_cell.angle_beta   90.00
_cell.angle_gamma   90.00
#
_symmetry.space_group_name_H-M   'P 1'
#
loop_
_entity.id
_entity.type
_entity.pdbx_description
1 polymer ?
#
loop_
_entity_poly.entity_id
_entity_poly.type
_entity_poly.pdbx_seq_one_letter_code
_entity_poly.pdbx_strand_id
1 'polypeptide(L)'
;HFRLVFTGFVGRSWALTDVVADNIVVVGTGELKFLSGTVKAQSKVVSQPSVNNVGFQSVAGYAMGCSDSQAAFFKTDQDNVFIGLSLHNTQVQTFGVFPDHKTKQLYFTRQVEDCVGTFSVGSWMAIVSILVMVSGLLFGYLMLNSVQTMDRFDDPKHKQIVINVRE
;
A
#
# COMPACT_ATOMS: atom_id res chain seq x y z
N HIS A 1 -3.11 29.73 8.15
CA HIS A 1 -1.80 29.19 7.73
C HIS A 1 -1.55 27.85 8.41
N PHE A 2 -0.84 26.95 7.73
CA PHE A 2 -0.39 25.67 8.29
C PHE A 2 1.10 25.45 7.97
N ARG A 3 1.78 24.67 8.80
CA ARG A 3 3.20 24.32 8.64
C ARG A 3 3.40 22.83 8.77
N LEU A 4 4.13 22.25 7.82
CA LEU A 4 4.57 20.86 7.86
C LEU A 4 5.97 20.82 8.47
N VAL A 5 6.15 20.00 9.50
CA VAL A 5 7.42 19.85 10.21
C VAL A 5 8.02 18.51 9.81
N PHE A 6 9.07 18.57 9.01
CA PHE A 6 9.87 17.41 8.65
C PHE A 6 11.11 17.35 9.54
N THR A 7 11.39 16.17 10.08
CA THR A 7 12.67 15.92 10.76
C THR A 7 13.40 14.79 10.04
N GLY A 8 14.71 14.85 10.04
CA GLY A 8 15.53 13.85 9.38
C GLY A 8 16.99 14.00 9.72
N PHE A 9 17.74 12.93 9.49
CA PHE A 9 19.18 12.93 9.60
C PHE A 9 19.79 13.11 8.21
N VAL A 10 20.68 14.10 8.08
CA VAL A 10 21.40 14.37 6.83
C VAL A 10 22.10 13.08 6.38
N GLY A 11 21.73 12.58 5.19
CA GLY A 11 22.32 11.37 4.60
C GLY A 11 21.66 10.04 4.95
N ARG A 12 20.57 9.99 5.75
CA ARG A 12 19.82 8.75 6.00
C ARG A 12 18.37 8.84 5.57
N SER A 13 17.53 9.44 6.39
CA SER A 13 16.08 9.48 6.19
C SER A 13 15.48 10.73 6.77
N TRP A 14 14.29 11.05 6.28
CA TRP A 14 13.48 12.16 6.73
C TRP A 14 12.01 11.74 6.74
N ALA A 15 11.26 12.27 7.68
CA ALA A 15 9.84 11.96 7.85
C ALA A 15 9.08 13.20 8.34
N LEU A 16 7.80 13.27 7.99
CA LEU A 16 6.87 14.22 8.57
C LEU A 16 6.60 13.81 10.02
N THR A 17 6.95 14.68 10.97
CA THR A 17 6.76 14.41 12.40
C THR A 17 5.63 15.21 13.01
N ASP A 18 5.35 16.39 12.47
CA ASP A 18 4.28 17.22 13.00
C ASP A 18 3.63 18.08 11.91
N VAL A 19 2.37 18.45 12.13
CA VAL A 19 1.63 19.39 11.30
C VAL A 19 0.99 20.42 12.21
N VAL A 20 1.37 21.68 12.05
CA VAL A 20 0.90 22.77 12.91
C VAL A 20 -0.10 23.63 12.15
N ALA A 21 -1.27 23.86 12.73
CA ALA A 21 -2.33 24.68 12.16
C ALA A 21 -2.40 26.02 12.90
N ASP A 22 -1.72 27.06 12.41
CA ASP A 22 -1.66 28.34 13.12
C ASP A 22 -2.98 29.13 13.06
N ASN A 23 -3.70 29.09 11.94
CA ASN A 23 -5.01 29.74 11.75
C ASN A 23 -5.76 29.06 10.60
N ILE A 24 -6.45 27.95 10.87
CA ILE A 24 -7.36 27.31 9.92
C ILE A 24 -8.78 27.52 10.42
N VAL A 25 -9.61 28.10 9.56
CA VAL A 25 -10.99 28.43 9.86
C VAL A 25 -11.85 27.85 8.75
N VAL A 26 -12.87 27.07 9.12
CA VAL A 26 -13.83 26.49 8.19
C VAL A 26 -15.18 27.13 8.45
N VAL A 27 -15.81 27.60 7.37
CA VAL A 27 -17.14 28.20 7.39
C VAL A 27 -18.05 27.31 6.56
N GLY A 28 -19.14 26.84 7.17
CA GLY A 28 -20.16 26.09 6.44
C GLY A 28 -20.94 27.04 5.53
N THR A 29 -20.74 26.93 4.22
CA THR A 29 -21.54 27.63 3.20
C THR A 29 -22.62 26.69 2.68
N GLY A 30 -23.85 26.81 3.18
CA GLY A 30 -25.00 26.02 2.73
C GLY A 30 -26.27 26.21 3.60
N GLU A 31 -27.44 25.86 3.06
CA GLU A 31 -28.72 25.91 3.78
C GLU A 31 -28.79 24.91 4.95
N LEU A 32 -28.08 23.80 4.82
CA LEU A 32 -27.87 22.83 5.90
C LEU A 32 -26.61 23.23 6.68
N LYS A 33 -26.81 23.96 7.79
CA LYS A 33 -25.74 24.40 8.70
C LYS A 33 -25.19 23.20 9.49
N PHE A 34 -24.37 22.37 8.86
CA PHE A 34 -23.68 21.26 9.54
C PHE A 34 -22.70 21.76 10.61
N LEU A 35 -22.23 23.01 10.49
CA LEU A 35 -21.43 23.71 11.49
C LEU A 35 -22.28 24.77 12.17
N SER A 36 -22.17 24.88 13.50
CA SER A 36 -22.75 26.00 14.25
C SER A 36 -21.89 27.27 14.07
N GLY A 37 -21.84 27.77 12.83
CA GLY A 37 -21.08 28.97 12.46
C GLY A 37 -19.63 28.69 12.03
N THR A 38 -18.71 29.53 12.51
CA THR A 38 -17.30 29.50 12.16
C THR A 38 -16.54 28.59 13.11
N VAL A 39 -15.87 27.56 12.57
CA VAL A 39 -15.10 26.60 13.37
C VAL A 39 -13.62 26.80 13.14
N LYS A 40 -12.85 26.94 14.23
CA LYS A 40 -11.39 27.05 14.18
C LYS A 40 -10.75 25.73 14.56
N ALA A 41 -9.68 25.38 13.84
CA ALA A 41 -8.84 24.23 14.19
C ALA A 41 -7.91 24.60 15.34
N GLN A 42 -7.69 23.64 16.25
CA GLN A 42 -6.63 23.72 17.25
C GLN A 42 -5.26 23.64 16.58
N SER A 43 -4.25 24.22 17.23
CA SER A 43 -2.91 24.34 16.64
C SER A 43 -2.14 23.03 16.50
N LYS A 44 -2.49 22.02 17.31
CA LYS A 44 -1.86 20.70 17.31
C LYS A 44 -2.78 19.63 16.72
N VAL A 45 -2.15 18.64 16.08
CA VAL A 45 -2.82 17.44 15.56
C VAL A 45 -3.45 16.65 16.71
N VAL A 46 -4.56 15.96 16.44
CA VAL A 46 -5.28 15.13 17.42
C VAL A 46 -4.37 14.03 18.00
N SER A 47 -3.54 13.42 17.16
CA SER A 47 -2.70 12.29 17.56
C SER A 47 -1.49 12.12 16.64
N GLN A 48 -0.39 11.59 17.19
CA GLN A 48 0.81 11.28 16.42
C GLN A 48 0.57 10.24 15.29
N PRO A 49 -0.24 9.18 15.50
CA PRO A 49 -0.57 8.26 14.42
C PRO A 49 -1.26 8.93 13.23
N SER A 50 -2.03 9.99 13.46
CA SER A 50 -2.65 10.75 12.37
C SER A 50 -1.61 11.39 11.45
N VAL A 51 -0.48 11.87 12.00
CA VAL A 51 0.63 12.43 11.21
C VAL A 51 1.38 11.32 10.49
N ASN A 52 1.67 10.21 11.18
CA ASN A 52 2.37 9.08 10.59
C ASN A 52 1.59 8.48 9.41
N ASN A 53 0.26 8.45 9.50
CA ASN A 53 -0.61 7.93 8.44
C ASN A 53 -0.64 8.81 7.18
N VAL A 54 -0.25 10.09 7.26
CA VAL A 54 -0.08 10.94 6.06
C VAL A 54 0.97 10.35 5.13
N GLY A 55 1.93 9.60 5.68
CA GLY A 55 2.83 8.74 4.90
C GLY A 55 4.02 9.43 4.27
N PHE A 56 4.26 10.72 4.54
CA PHE A 56 5.44 11.42 4.03
C PHE A 56 6.70 11.02 4.79
N GLN A 57 7.40 10.02 4.26
CA GLN A 57 8.72 9.61 4.72
C GLN A 57 9.54 9.15 3.52
N SER A 58 10.84 9.46 3.51
CA SER A 58 11.74 8.97 2.47
C SER A 58 13.19 8.95 2.95
N VAL A 59 14.08 8.46 2.10
CA VAL A 59 15.52 8.45 2.31
C VAL A 59 16.17 9.71 1.76
N ALA A 60 17.38 10.02 2.22
CA ALA A 60 18.12 11.17 1.72
C ALA A 60 18.42 11.01 0.21
N GLY A 61 18.20 12.09 -0.56
CA GLY A 61 18.42 12.10 -2.01
C GLY A 61 17.22 11.63 -2.85
N TYR A 62 16.18 11.09 -2.21
CA TYR A 62 14.92 10.74 -2.84
C TYR A 62 13.85 11.80 -2.55
N ALA A 63 13.02 12.10 -3.53
CA ALA A 63 11.80 12.87 -3.36
C ALA A 63 10.65 11.93 -3.00
N MET A 64 9.65 12.44 -2.30
CA MET A 64 8.41 11.72 -2.03
C MET A 64 7.29 12.36 -2.86
N GLY A 65 6.68 11.59 -3.74
CA GLY A 65 5.46 11.97 -4.47
C GLY A 65 4.25 11.24 -3.89
N CYS A 66 3.10 11.90 -3.86
CA CYS A 66 1.86 11.25 -3.46
C CYS A 66 0.68 11.85 -4.23
N SER A 67 -0.14 10.98 -4.83
CA SER A 67 -1.41 11.39 -5.45
C SER A 67 -2.39 11.90 -4.40
N ASP A 68 -2.60 11.14 -3.34
CA ASP A 68 -3.52 11.51 -2.25
C ASP A 68 -2.97 11.06 -0.92
N SER A 69 -2.63 12.02 -0.05
CA SER A 69 -2.20 11.71 1.30
C SER A 69 -3.41 11.45 2.19
N GLN A 70 -3.24 10.57 3.19
CA GLN A 70 -4.19 10.52 4.30
C GLN A 70 -4.22 11.88 5.01
N ALA A 71 -5.37 12.21 5.62
CA ALA A 71 -5.53 13.47 6.32
C ALA A 71 -4.89 13.47 7.71
N ALA A 72 -4.21 14.57 8.06
CA ALA A 72 -3.89 14.90 9.45
C ALA A 72 -5.10 15.58 10.09
N PHE A 73 -5.61 15.03 11.19
CA PHE A 73 -6.80 15.54 11.85
C PHE A 73 -6.47 16.53 12.97
N PHE A 74 -7.25 17.59 13.06
CA PHE A 74 -7.22 18.60 14.11
C PHE A 74 -8.54 18.62 14.86
N LYS A 75 -8.46 18.75 16.19
CA LYS A 75 -9.63 19.06 17.01
C LYS A 75 -10.07 20.49 16.73
N THR A 76 -11.34 20.78 16.95
CA THR A 76 -11.86 22.12 16.76
C THR A 76 -12.44 22.67 18.06
N ASP A 77 -12.89 23.93 18.02
CA ASP A 77 -13.60 24.56 19.15
C ASP A 77 -14.98 23.94 19.43
N GLN A 78 -15.52 23.13 18.50
CA GLN A 78 -16.78 22.41 18.69
C GLN A 78 -16.52 20.94 19.01
N ASP A 79 -17.28 20.42 19.99
CA ASP A 79 -17.24 19.01 20.33
C ASP A 79 -17.68 18.15 19.14
N ASN A 80 -16.95 17.07 18.89
CA ASN A 80 -17.20 16.09 17.83
C ASN A 80 -17.02 16.58 16.38
N VAL A 81 -16.46 17.77 16.16
CA VAL A 81 -16.07 18.26 14.83
C VAL A 81 -14.55 18.21 14.67
N PHE A 82 -14.09 17.52 13.64
CA PHE A 82 -12.67 17.41 13.29
C PHE A 82 -12.42 18.00 11.92
N ILE A 83 -11.30 18.71 11.77
CA ILE A 83 -10.83 19.22 10.48
C ILE A 83 -9.66 18.38 10.03
N GLY A 84 -9.75 17.78 8.85
CA GLY A 84 -8.66 17.03 8.23
C GLY A 84 -7.93 17.86 7.19
N LEU A 85 -6.60 17.81 7.19
CA LEU A 85 -5.76 18.33 6.11
C LEU A 85 -5.19 17.16 5.30
N SER A 86 -5.63 16.98 4.07
CA SER A 86 -5.02 16.08 3.08
C SER A 86 -4.30 16.89 2.00
N LEU A 87 -3.25 16.29 1.44
CA LEU A 87 -2.46 16.85 0.35
C LEU A 87 -2.74 16.06 -0.93
N HIS A 88 -3.15 16.76 -1.98
CA HIS A 88 -3.43 16.18 -3.29
C HIS A 88 -2.29 16.50 -4.25
N ASN A 89 -1.87 15.51 -5.04
CA ASN A 89 -0.82 15.56 -6.06
C ASN A 89 0.41 16.36 -5.61
N THR A 90 0.98 15.96 -4.48
CA THR A 90 2.04 16.71 -3.80
C THR A 90 3.37 15.98 -3.88
N GLN A 91 4.44 16.73 -4.15
CA GLN A 91 5.80 16.24 -4.14
C GLN A 91 6.65 17.04 -3.15
N VAL A 92 7.38 16.34 -2.28
CA VAL A 92 8.22 16.93 -1.23
C VAL A 92 9.62 16.36 -1.33
N GLN A 93 10.62 17.24 -1.25
CA GLN A 93 12.03 16.86 -1.13
C GLN A 93 12.71 17.81 -0.16
N THR A 94 13.22 17.26 0.94
CA THR A 94 13.80 18.03 2.04
C THR A 94 15.32 18.18 1.90
N PHE A 95 16.01 17.07 1.57
CA PHE A 95 17.47 17.00 1.49
C PHE A 95 17.93 16.46 0.13
N GLY A 96 19.16 16.81 -0.28
CA GLY A 96 19.76 16.30 -1.52
C GLY A 96 19.21 16.92 -2.80
N VAL A 97 18.70 18.16 -2.73
CA VAL A 97 18.38 18.96 -3.92
C VAL A 97 19.68 19.61 -4.40
N PHE A 98 20.19 19.14 -5.53
CA PHE A 98 21.37 19.72 -6.15
C PHE A 98 20.95 20.50 -7.41
N PRO A 99 21.48 21.71 -7.64
CA PRO A 99 21.21 22.44 -8.85
C PRO A 99 21.78 21.68 -10.05
N ASP A 100 21.03 21.66 -11.15
CA ASP A 100 21.51 21.04 -12.39
C ASP A 100 22.78 21.73 -12.89
N HIS A 101 23.76 20.94 -13.34
CA HIS A 101 25.08 21.45 -13.68
C HIS A 101 25.10 22.36 -14.92
N LYS A 102 24.08 22.25 -15.79
CA LYS A 102 23.97 23.05 -17.02
C LYS A 102 23.10 24.28 -16.84
N THR A 103 21.94 24.12 -16.22
CA THR A 103 20.94 25.18 -16.09
C THR A 103 21.05 25.95 -14.77
N LYS A 104 21.77 25.42 -13.78
CA LYS A 104 21.86 25.92 -12.39
C LYS A 104 20.49 26.08 -11.72
N GLN A 105 19.44 25.45 -12.26
CA GLN A 105 18.09 25.48 -11.71
C GLN A 105 17.91 24.32 -10.72
N LEU A 106 17.04 24.55 -9.73
CA LEU A 106 16.65 23.53 -8.76
C LEU A 106 15.47 22.76 -9.33
N TYR A 107 15.63 21.45 -9.46
CA TYR A 107 14.57 20.53 -9.81
C TYR A 107 14.45 19.46 -8.73
N PHE A 108 13.27 18.85 -8.63
CA PHE A 108 13.16 17.61 -7.89
C PHE A 108 14.06 16.55 -8.50
N THR A 109 14.60 15.67 -7.65
CA THR A 109 15.32 14.49 -8.12
C THR A 109 14.41 13.61 -8.99
N ARG A 110 15.03 12.83 -9.87
CA ARG A 110 14.33 11.80 -10.66
C ARG A 110 14.00 10.56 -9.82
N GLN A 111 14.61 10.42 -8.65
CA GLN A 111 14.39 9.32 -7.74
C GLN A 111 13.22 9.67 -6.82
N VAL A 112 12.03 9.19 -7.16
CA VAL A 112 10.79 9.52 -6.45
C VAL A 112 10.22 8.25 -5.84
N GLU A 113 10.00 8.27 -4.54
CA GLU A 113 9.21 7.28 -3.80
C GLU A 113 7.74 7.70 -3.80
N ASP A 114 6.84 6.71 -3.82
CA ASP A 114 5.39 6.94 -3.79
C ASP A 114 4.80 6.59 -2.42
N CYS A 115 3.71 7.24 -2.03
CA CYS A 115 3.00 6.98 -0.77
C CYS A 115 2.19 5.67 -0.81
N VAL A 116 1.96 5.12 -2.00
CA VAL A 116 1.27 3.85 -2.19
C VAL A 116 2.26 2.79 -2.67
N GLY A 117 2.43 1.74 -1.87
CA GLY A 117 3.20 0.56 -2.29
C GLY A 117 2.52 -0.16 -3.46
N THR A 118 3.30 -0.77 -4.34
CA THR A 118 2.78 -1.50 -5.51
C THR A 118 1.81 -2.63 -5.17
N PHE A 119 1.97 -3.24 -3.99
CA PHE A 119 1.08 -4.27 -3.47
C PHE A 119 0.56 -3.87 -2.10
N SER A 120 -0.77 -3.91 -1.93
CA SER A 120 -1.40 -3.75 -0.62
C SER A 120 -1.17 -4.99 0.24
N VAL A 121 -1.37 -4.85 1.56
CA VAL A 121 -1.34 -5.99 2.50
C VAL A 121 -2.35 -7.08 2.08
N GLY A 122 -3.54 -6.68 1.62
CA GLY A 122 -4.56 -7.62 1.11
C GLY A 122 -4.09 -8.39 -0.13
N SER A 123 -3.41 -7.69 -1.06
CA SER A 123 -2.84 -8.31 -2.26
C SER A 123 -1.78 -9.36 -1.90
N TRP A 124 -0.91 -9.06 -0.94
CA TRP A 124 0.12 -10.01 -0.47
C TRP A 124 -0.48 -11.27 0.14
N MET A 125 -1.47 -11.12 1.03
CA MET A 125 -2.11 -12.27 1.66
C MET A 125 -2.85 -13.15 0.64
N ALA A 126 -3.46 -12.53 -0.38
CA ALA A 126 -4.13 -13.24 -1.47
C ALA A 126 -3.13 -14.02 -2.34
N ILE A 127 -2.05 -13.37 -2.78
CA ILE A 127 -1.00 -14.00 -3.60
C ILE A 127 -0.40 -15.22 -2.88
N VAL A 128 -0.06 -15.07 -1.60
CA VAL A 128 0.50 -16.17 -0.80
C VAL A 128 -0.49 -17.32 -0.67
N SER A 129 -1.76 -17.03 -0.39
CA SER A 129 -2.80 -18.06 -0.25
C SER A 129 -3.03 -18.82 -1.57
N ILE A 130 -3.05 -18.09 -2.69
CA ILE A 130 -3.19 -18.69 -4.03
C ILE A 130 -2.00 -19.60 -4.33
N LEU A 131 -0.78 -19.18 -4.04
CA LEU A 131 0.42 -20.00 -4.25
C LEU A 131 0.36 -21.32 -3.46
N VAL A 132 -0.12 -21.29 -2.21
CA VAL A 132 -0.29 -22.50 -1.41
C VAL A 132 -1.31 -23.44 -2.05
N MET A 133 -2.49 -22.95 -2.43
CA MET A 133 -3.51 -23.80 -3.06
C MET A 133 -3.07 -24.36 -4.43
N VAL A 134 -2.42 -23.54 -5.26
CA VAL A 134 -1.89 -23.96 -6.55
C VAL A 134 -0.80 -25.02 -6.37
N SER A 135 0.08 -24.87 -5.37
CA SER A 135 1.12 -25.87 -5.09
C SER A 135 0.51 -27.22 -4.68
N GLY A 136 -0.53 -27.21 -3.85
CA GLY A 136 -1.24 -28.43 -3.45
C GLY A 136 -1.95 -29.09 -4.63
N LEU A 137 -2.60 -28.29 -5.49
CA LEU A 137 -3.27 -28.78 -6.69
C LEU A 137 -2.28 -29.39 -7.70
N LEU A 138 -1.15 -28.73 -7.94
CA LEU A 138 -0.09 -29.24 -8.81
C LEU A 138 0.48 -30.55 -8.27
N PHE A 139 0.72 -30.64 -6.97
CA PHE A 139 1.18 -31.88 -6.35
C PHE A 139 0.18 -33.03 -6.55
N GLY A 140 -1.11 -32.78 -6.32
CA GLY A 140 -2.16 -33.77 -6.57
C GLY A 140 -2.26 -34.17 -8.05
N TYR A 141 -2.15 -33.20 -8.96
CA TYR A 141 -2.16 -33.44 -10.41
C TYR A 141 -0.98 -34.30 -10.86
N LEU A 142 0.23 -34.03 -10.35
CA LEU A 142 1.41 -34.83 -10.66
C LEU A 142 1.28 -36.27 -10.13
N MET A 143 0.68 -36.47 -8.96
CA MET A 143 0.39 -37.81 -8.44
C MET A 143 -0.57 -38.59 -9.35
N LEU A 144 -1.64 -37.95 -9.84
CA LEU A 144 -2.58 -38.58 -10.76
C LEU A 144 -1.93 -38.97 -12.09
N ASN A 145 -1.02 -38.15 -12.63
CA ASN A 145 -0.27 -38.48 -13.84
C ASN A 145 0.65 -39.70 -13.68
N SER A 146 0.99 -40.09 -12.45
CA SER A 146 1.84 -41.26 -12.19
C SER A 146 1.06 -42.58 -12.16
N VAL A 147 -0.28 -42.53 -12.15
CA VAL A 147 -1.12 -43.73 -12.15
C VAL A 147 -1.09 -44.39 -13.52
N GLN A 148 -0.26 -45.41 -13.65
CA GLN A 148 -0.23 -46.29 -14.81
C GLN A 148 -1.25 -47.42 -14.60
N THR A 149 -2.24 -47.52 -15.48
CA THR A 149 -3.13 -48.68 -15.51
C THR A 149 -2.36 -49.87 -16.08
N MET A 150 -2.11 -50.89 -15.26
CA MET A 150 -1.54 -52.14 -15.77
C MET A 150 -2.52 -52.75 -16.78
N ASP A 151 -2.06 -52.89 -18.02
CA ASP A 151 -2.82 -53.50 -19.10
C ASP A 151 -2.81 -55.04 -18.96
N ARG A 152 -3.57 -55.51 -17.96
CA ARG A 152 -3.68 -56.94 -17.64
C ARG A 152 -4.66 -57.67 -18.56
N PHE A 153 -5.42 -56.94 -19.37
CA PHE A 153 -6.50 -57.51 -20.18
C PHE A 153 -6.14 -57.65 -21.67
N ASP A 154 -4.98 -57.16 -22.12
CA ASP A 154 -4.53 -57.29 -23.51
C ASP A 154 -3.69 -58.55 -23.79
N ASP A 155 -3.57 -59.48 -22.82
CA ASP A 155 -2.89 -60.77 -23.03
C ASP A 155 -3.81 -61.98 -22.70
N PRO A 156 -4.62 -62.47 -23.67
CA PRO A 156 -5.38 -63.71 -23.52
C PRO A 156 -4.46 -64.93 -23.62
N LYS A 157 -3.45 -65.04 -22.76
CA LYS A 157 -2.67 -66.26 -22.55
C LYS A 157 -3.33 -67.17 -21.52
N HIS A 158 -4.66 -67.30 -21.58
CA HIS A 158 -5.33 -68.41 -20.92
C HIS A 158 -5.08 -69.65 -21.77
N LYS A 159 -4.26 -70.56 -21.24
CA LYS A 159 -4.00 -71.88 -21.81
C LYS A 159 -5.32 -72.50 -22.29
N GLN A 160 -5.43 -72.78 -23.58
CA GLN A 160 -6.55 -73.51 -24.15
C GLN A 160 -6.71 -74.83 -23.38
N ILE A 161 -7.86 -75.03 -22.73
CA ILE A 161 -8.16 -76.27 -22.01
C ILE A 161 -8.34 -77.36 -23.07
N VAL A 162 -7.36 -78.25 -23.18
CA VAL A 162 -7.44 -79.41 -24.07
C VAL A 162 -8.20 -80.51 -23.34
N ILE A 163 -9.45 -80.75 -23.75
CA ILE A 163 -10.29 -81.85 -23.25
C ILE A 163 -9.90 -83.09 -24.05
N ASN A 164 -9.24 -84.06 -23.41
CA ASN A 164 -8.94 -85.32 -24.06
C ASN A 164 -10.08 -86.31 -23.76
N VAL A 165 -10.97 -86.51 -24.73
CA VAL A 165 -12.03 -87.53 -24.65
C VAL A 165 -11.38 -88.88 -24.98
N ARG A 166 -11.47 -89.84 -24.05
CA ARG A 166 -11.14 -91.24 -24.32
C ARG A 166 -12.41 -91.96 -24.75
N GLU A 167 -12.39 -92.52 -25.96
CA GLU A 167 -13.30 -93.59 -26.39
C GLU A 167 -12.94 -94.92 -25.71
#